data_AF-A0A9D9D0L0-F1
#
_entry.id   AF-A0A9D9D0L0-F1
#
_cell.length_a   1.000
_cell.length_b   1.000
_cell.length_c   1.000
_cell.angle_alpha   90.00
_cell.angle_beta   90.00
_cell.angle_gamma   90.00
#
_symmetry.space_group_name_H-M   'P 1'
#
loop_
_entity.id
_entity.type
_entity.pdbx_description
1 polymer ?
#
loop_
_entity_poly.entity_id
_entity_poly.type
_entity_poly.pdbx_seq_one_letter_code
_entity_poly.pdbx_strand_id
1 'polypeptide(L)' 'AWLLEEFEYEGQTVMMAPASGFYTSTELGKDEVRVAYVLQKEDLTKALFVLKKALEVYPGRTI' A
#
# COMPACT_ATOMS: atom_id res chain seq x y z
N ALA A 1 -1.75 11.18 -2.96
CA ALA A 1 -1.69 9.73 -2.66
C ALA A 1 -0.58 9.09 -3.51
N TRP A 2 0.65 9.02 -2.99
CA TRP A 2 1.85 8.69 -3.78
C TRP A 2 1.72 7.40 -4.61
N LEU A 3 1.22 6.30 -4.01
CA LEU A 3 1.09 5.02 -4.71
C LEU A 3 0.21 5.11 -5.97
N LEU A 4 -0.88 5.87 -5.93
CA LEU A 4 -1.86 5.96 -7.01
C LEU A 4 -1.56 7.06 -8.04
N GLU A 5 -0.80 8.08 -7.62
CA GLU A 5 -0.53 9.27 -8.44
C GLU A 5 0.84 9.22 -9.12
N GLU A 6 1.83 8.61 -8.47
CA GLU A 6 3.25 8.77 -8.84
C GLU A 6 3.99 7.44 -9.00
N PHE A 7 3.38 6.31 -8.65
CA PHE A 7 4.01 5.00 -8.73
C PHE A 7 3.25 4.06 -9.66
N GLU A 8 3.99 3.44 -10.58
CA GLU A 8 3.56 2.24 -11.29
C GLU A 8 4.70 1.24 -11.42
N TYR A 9 4.35 -0.02 -11.56
CA TYR A 9 5.25 -1.10 -11.94
C TYR A 9 4.57 -1.93 -13.03
N GLU A 10 5.17 -1.97 -14.23
CA GLU A 10 4.61 -2.67 -15.41
C GLU A 10 3.15 -2.27 -15.72
N GLY A 11 2.84 -0.97 -15.59
CA GLY A 11 1.49 -0.43 -15.82
C GLY A 11 0.48 -0.78 -14.72
N GLN A 12 0.93 -1.25 -13.56
CA GLN A 12 0.10 -1.61 -12.41
C GLN A 12 0.45 -0.80 -11.16
N THR A 13 -0.56 -0.54 -10.34
CA THR A 13 -0.40 0.01 -8.99
C THR A 13 -1.40 -0.65 -8.04
N VAL A 14 -1.33 -0.30 -6.74
CA VAL A 14 -2.19 -0.85 -5.69
C VAL A 14 -2.92 0.26 -4.95
N MET A 15 -4.21 0.08 -4.67
CA MET A 15 -4.94 0.92 -3.73
C MET A 15 -4.88 0.28 -2.34
N MET A 16 -4.59 1.10 -1.31
CA MET A 16 -4.67 0.69 0.09
C MET A 16 -5.44 1.72 0.91
N ALA A 17 -6.13 1.26 1.96
CA ALA A 17 -6.84 2.14 2.88
C ALA A 17 -5.90 2.56 4.04
N PRO A 18 -5.70 3.86 4.31
CA PRO A 18 -4.95 4.32 5.47
C PRO A 18 -5.58 3.83 6.78
N ALA A 19 -4.78 3.37 7.74
CA ALA A 19 -5.28 2.85 9.01
C ALA A 19 -5.73 3.96 9.98
N SER A 20 -5.22 5.18 9.82
CA SER A 20 -5.55 6.34 10.68
C SER A 20 -7.06 6.59 10.81
N GLY A 21 -7.85 6.31 9.76
CA GLY A 21 -9.32 6.42 9.79
C GLY A 21 -10.03 5.37 10.65
N PHE A 22 -9.32 4.36 11.17
CA PHE A 22 -9.88 3.30 12.02
C PHE A 22 -9.65 3.55 13.50
N TYR A 23 -8.81 4.52 13.87
CA TYR A 23 -8.54 4.88 15.25
C TYR A 23 -9.27 6.16 15.64
N THR A 24 -9.69 6.26 16.89
CA THR A 24 -10.22 7.51 17.47
C THR A 24 -9.08 8.45 17.92
N SER A 25 -7.93 7.89 18.26
CA SER A 25 -6.74 8.64 18.66
C SER A 25 -5.96 9.13 17.44
N THR A 26 -5.65 10.42 17.39
CA THR A 26 -4.96 11.09 16.26
C THR A 26 -3.51 10.64 16.06
N GLU A 27 -2.90 10.04 17.09
CA GLU A 27 -1.51 9.59 17.03
C GLU A 27 -1.33 8.20 16.43
N LEU A 28 -2.41 7.42 16.30
CA LEU A 28 -2.36 6.02 15.85
C LEU A 28 -2.58 5.90 14.35
N GLY A 29 -1.98 4.86 13.75
CA GLY A 29 -2.20 4.48 12.35
C GLY A 29 -1.60 5.42 11.30
N LYS A 30 -0.61 6.24 11.68
CA LYS A 30 0.08 7.20 10.78
C LYS A 30 0.93 6.50 9.71
N ASP A 31 1.50 5.35 10.04
CA ASP A 31 2.38 4.51 9.23
C ASP A 31 1.79 3.12 8.96
N GLU A 32 0.49 2.94 9.24
CA GLU A 32 -0.23 1.69 9.07
C GLU A 32 -1.24 1.78 7.92
N VAL A 33 -1.47 0.65 7.26
CA VAL A 33 -2.48 0.50 6.20
C VAL A 33 -3.25 -0.79 6.40
N ARG A 34 -4.48 -0.85 5.88
CA ARG A 34 -5.32 -2.06 5.88
C ARG A 34 -5.35 -2.70 4.50
N VAL A 35 -5.06 -4.00 4.46
CA VAL A 35 -5.14 -4.84 3.25
C VAL A 35 -6.35 -5.77 3.37
N ALA A 36 -7.18 -5.82 2.31
CA ALA A 36 -8.36 -6.67 2.25
C ALA A 36 -8.12 -7.87 1.29
N TYR A 37 -8.34 -9.08 1.77
CA TYR A 37 -8.20 -10.32 1.00
C TYR A 37 -9.47 -10.61 0.18
N VAL A 38 -9.76 -9.74 -0.79
CA VAL A 38 -11.01 -9.79 -1.59
C VAL A 38 -10.79 -10.09 -3.08
N LEU A 39 -9.54 -10.30 -3.48
CA LEU A 39 -9.16 -10.66 -4.85
C LEU A 39 -8.98 -12.16 -5.00
N GLN A 40 -8.97 -12.64 -6.25
CA GLN A 40 -8.47 -13.98 -6.55
C GLN A 40 -6.99 -14.10 -6.14
N LYS A 41 -6.55 -15.34 -5.83
CA LYS A 41 -5.21 -15.58 -5.26
C LYS A 41 -4.09 -15.07 -6.18
N GLU A 42 -4.28 -15.21 -7.48
CA GLU A 42 -3.34 -14.80 -8.51
C GLU A 42 -3.20 -13.27 -8.53
N ASP A 43 -4.30 -12.54 -8.47
CA ASP A 43 -4.30 -11.08 -8.46
C ASP A 43 -3.80 -10.51 -7.13
N LEU A 44 -4.10 -11.18 -6.01
CA LEU A 44 -3.53 -10.84 -4.71
C LEU A 44 -1.99 -10.99 -4.73
N THR A 45 -1.48 -12.07 -5.34
CA THR A 45 -0.04 -12.30 -5.47
C THR A 45 0.62 -11.20 -6.30
N LYS A 46 0.01 -10.80 -7.42
CA LYS A 46 0.49 -9.67 -8.24
C LYS A 46 0.47 -8.36 -7.46
N ALA A 47 -0.63 -8.06 -6.76
CA ALA A 47 -0.75 -6.85 -5.95
C ALA A 47 0.34 -6.78 -4.87
N LEU A 48 0.63 -7.89 -4.19
CA LEU A 48 1.71 -7.95 -3.20
C LEU A 48 3.10 -7.78 -3.83
N PHE A 49 3.30 -8.28 -5.05
CA PHE A 49 4.56 -8.07 -5.78
C PHE A 49 4.75 -6.60 -6.19
N VAL A 50 3.70 -5.96 -6.72
CA VAL A 50 3.70 -4.53 -7.05
C VAL A 50 3.95 -3.70 -5.78
N LEU A 51 3.30 -4.05 -4.65
CA LEU A 51 3.53 -3.39 -3.37
C LEU A 51 4.98 -3.55 -2.89
N LYS A 52 5.58 -4.74 -3.04
CA LYS A 52 7.01 -4.95 -2.74
C LYS A 52 7.88 -4.01 -3.55
N LYS A 53 7.60 -3.85 -4.85
CA LYS A 53 8.32 -2.90 -5.73
C LYS A 53 8.13 -1.45 -5.31
N ALA A 54 6.94 -1.07 -4.87
CA ALA A 54 6.68 0.26 -4.33
C ALA A 54 7.52 0.54 -3.07
N LEU A 55 7.58 -0.43 -2.15
CA LEU A 55 8.35 -0.33 -0.91
C LEU A 55 9.86 -0.25 -1.16
N GLU A 56 10.37 -0.83 -2.25
CA GLU A 56 11.79 -0.72 -2.61
C GLU A 56 12.22 0.74 -2.83
N VAL A 57 11.33 1.58 -3.37
CA VAL A 57 11.58 2.98 -3.76
C VAL A 57 10.78 4.00 -2.94
N TYR A 58 10.15 3.55 -1.84
CA TYR A 58 9.26 4.40 -1.05
C TYR A 58 10.00 5.64 -0.51
N PRO A 59 9.46 6.87 -0.70
CA PRO A 59 10.04 8.07 -0.13
C PRO A 59 10.08 7.98 1.39
N GLY A 60 11.27 7.98 1.98
CA GLY A 60 11.45 7.82 3.43
C GLY A 60 11.64 6.38 3.89
N ARG A 61 11.88 5.43 2.97
CA ARG A 61 12.35 4.08 3.32
C ARG A 61 13.60 4.16 4.20
N THR A 62 13.53 3.57 5.38
CA THR A 62 14.67 3.34 6.28
C THR A 62 15.07 1.86 6.20
N ILE A 63 16.39 1.58 6.23
CA ILE A 63 16.96 0.22 6.18
C ILE A 63 17.26 -0.23 7.60
#